data_AF-W4AQZ2-F1
#
_entry.id   AF-W4AQZ2-F1
#
_cell.length_a   1.000
_cell.length_b   1.000
_cell.length_c   1.000
_cell.angle_alpha   90.00
_cell.angle_beta   90.00
_cell.angle_gamma   90.00
#
_symmetry.space_group_name_H-M   'P 1'
#
loop_
_entity.id
_entity.type
_entity.pdbx_description
1 polymer ?
#
loop_
_entity_poly.entity_id
_entity_poly.type
_entity_poly.pdbx_seq_one_letter_code
_entity_poly.pdbx_strand_id
1 'polypeptide(L)'
;MRLKFEMWEYREKPDAEINGYMSRFTDGKGIYTDSWWCSPPASIDHVGPEYLRQRYRHPNVRNARHEQFIKSRYKEEIQRLKER
;
A
#
# COMPACT_ATOMS: atom_id res chain seq x y z
N MET A 1 -7.48 -16.01 7.86
CA MET A 1 -7.20 -15.34 6.56
C MET A 1 -5.68 -15.23 6.38
N ARG A 2 -5.17 -14.92 5.19
CA ARG A 2 -3.72 -14.70 4.94
C ARG A 2 -3.46 -13.19 4.81
N LEU A 3 -2.19 -12.79 4.98
CA LEU A 3 -1.77 -11.42 4.68
C LEU A 3 -2.02 -11.12 3.20
N LYS A 4 -2.58 -9.95 2.89
CA LYS A 4 -2.82 -9.50 1.52
C LYS A 4 -2.43 -8.03 1.38
N PHE A 5 -1.79 -7.70 0.27
CA PHE A 5 -1.48 -6.33 -0.10
C PHE A 5 -1.77 -6.16 -1.59
N GLU A 6 -2.52 -5.11 -1.93
CA GLU A 6 -2.92 -4.78 -3.29
C GLU A 6 -2.74 -3.29 -3.53
N MET A 7 -2.40 -2.92 -4.76
CA MET A 7 -2.29 -1.52 -5.17
C MET A 7 -2.94 -1.32 -6.54
N TRP A 8 -3.60 -0.17 -6.72
CA TRP A 8 -4.27 0.18 -7.97
C TRP A 8 -4.19 1.69 -8.26
N GLU A 9 -4.30 2.04 -9.53
CA GLU A 9 -4.47 3.43 -9.96
C GLU A 9 -5.77 3.99 -9.40
N TYR A 10 -5.70 5.19 -8.82
CA TYR A 10 -6.87 5.94 -8.44
C TYR A 10 -7.19 6.95 -9.53
N ARG A 11 -8.40 6.86 -10.08
CA ARG A 11 -8.95 7.83 -11.02
C ARG A 11 -10.22 8.39 -10.41
N GLU A 12 -10.38 9.72 -10.46
CA GLU A 12 -11.59 10.38 -9.95
C GLU A 12 -12.82 10.02 -10.79
N LYS A 13 -12.61 9.77 -12.09
CA LYS A 13 -13.60 9.29 -13.06
C LYS A 13 -12.98 8.21 -13.94
N PRO A 14 -13.76 7.31 -14.55
CA PRO A 14 -13.22 6.22 -15.38
C PRO A 14 -12.26 6.68 -16.48
N ASP A 15 -12.59 7.78 -17.15
CA ASP A 15 -11.82 8.33 -18.28
C ASP A 15 -10.86 9.47 -17.88
N ALA A 16 -10.73 9.76 -16.59
CA ALA A 16 -9.81 10.78 -16.11
C ALA A 16 -8.35 10.27 -16.08
N GLU A 17 -7.43 11.23 -16.06
CA GLU A 17 -6.02 10.96 -15.77
C GLU A 17 -5.85 10.31 -14.38
N ILE A 18 -4.74 9.59 -14.22
CA ILE A 18 -4.39 8.95 -12.96
C ILE A 18 -4.15 10.05 -11.91
N ASN A 19 -4.99 10.07 -10.86
CA ASN A 19 -4.95 11.04 -9.75
C ASN A 19 -4.22 10.47 -8.52
N GLY A 20 -3.31 9.52 -8.75
CA GLY A 20 -2.55 8.82 -7.73
C GLY A 20 -2.89 7.34 -7.65
N TYR A 21 -2.62 6.76 -6.49
CA TYR A 21 -2.70 5.32 -6.27
C TYR A 21 -3.31 5.03 -4.91
N MET A 22 -4.00 3.90 -4.81
CA MET A 22 -4.52 3.37 -3.56
C MET A 22 -3.83 2.05 -3.25
N SER A 23 -3.56 1.80 -1.97
CA SER A 23 -3.14 0.49 -1.48
C SER A 23 -4.08 -0.02 -0.41
N ARG A 24 -4.29 -1.34 -0.34
CA ARG A 24 -5.02 -2.03 0.71
C ARG A 24 -4.15 -3.07 1.38
N PHE A 25 -4.11 -3.07 2.71
CA PHE A 25 -3.44 -4.11 3.50
C PHE A 25 -4.42 -4.84 4.43
N THR A 26 -4.48 -6.17 4.31
CA THR A 26 -5.29 -7.05 5.17
C THR A 26 -4.41 -7.86 6.12
N ASP A 27 -4.65 -7.76 7.43
CA ASP A 27 -3.77 -8.22 8.51
C ASP A 27 -3.84 -9.72 8.87
N GLY A 28 -4.33 -10.57 7.96
CA GLY A 28 -4.49 -12.02 8.19
C GLY A 28 -5.61 -12.40 9.17
N LYS A 29 -6.08 -11.45 9.99
CA LYS A 29 -7.30 -11.57 10.81
C LYS A 29 -8.54 -11.04 10.09
N GLY A 30 -8.36 -10.50 8.90
CA GLY A 30 -9.44 -9.97 8.05
C GLY A 30 -9.70 -8.48 8.23
N ILE A 31 -8.90 -7.78 9.07
CA ILE A 31 -8.97 -6.33 9.19
C ILE A 31 -8.15 -5.74 8.05
N TYR A 32 -8.80 -4.90 7.24
CA TYR A 32 -8.13 -4.19 6.15
C TYR A 32 -8.05 -2.69 6.42
N THR A 33 -7.05 -2.05 5.83
CA THR A 33 -6.90 -0.60 5.81
C THR A 33 -6.47 -0.14 4.43
N ASP A 34 -6.90 1.06 4.06
CA ASP A 34 -6.58 1.67 2.78
C ASP A 34 -5.66 2.89 2.97
N SER A 35 -4.77 3.12 2.00
CA SER A 35 -3.88 4.28 1.96
C SER A 35 -3.83 4.89 0.58
N TRP A 36 -3.89 6.23 0.53
CA TRP A 36 -3.77 7.01 -0.70
C TRP A 36 -2.34 7.53 -0.91
N TRP A 37 -1.91 7.54 -2.17
CA TRP A 37 -0.58 7.95 -2.60
C TRP A 37 -0.70 8.87 -3.81
N CYS A 38 -0.35 10.15 -3.66
CA CYS A 38 -0.35 11.09 -4.77
C CYS A 38 0.73 10.74 -5.82
N SER A 39 1.98 10.61 -5.37
CA SER A 39 3.12 10.21 -6.22
C SER A 39 3.97 9.20 -5.44
N PRO A 40 3.64 7.90 -5.49
CA PRO A 40 4.34 6.88 -4.72
C PRO A 40 5.79 6.70 -5.20
N PRO A 41 6.77 6.63 -4.27
CA PRO A 41 8.14 6.25 -4.59
C PRO A 41 8.20 4.81 -5.16
N ALA A 42 9.33 4.44 -5.76
CA ALA A 42 9.54 3.06 -6.24
C ALA A 42 9.65 2.03 -5.10
N SER A 43 10.00 2.47 -3.89
CA SER A 43 10.00 1.64 -2.69
C SER A 43 9.78 2.47 -1.42
N ILE A 44 9.43 1.77 -0.35
CA ILE A 44 9.28 2.33 1.01
C ILE A 44 10.19 1.61 2.01
N ASP A 45 11.28 0.98 1.56
CA ASP A 45 12.14 0.17 2.43
C ASP A 45 12.76 0.97 3.58
N HIS A 46 12.97 2.27 3.35
CA HIS A 46 13.53 3.23 4.29
C HIS A 46 12.57 3.64 5.42
N VAL A 47 11.26 3.43 5.27
CA VAL A 47 10.29 3.90 6.28
C VAL A 47 10.23 2.95 7.46
N GLY A 48 10.14 3.46 8.68
CA GLY A 48 9.94 2.64 9.86
C GLY A 48 8.46 2.28 10.10
N PRO A 49 8.20 1.44 11.12
CA PRO A 49 6.84 1.06 11.50
C PRO A 49 5.98 2.26 11.92
N GLU A 50 6.57 3.34 12.44
CA GLU A 50 5.89 4.58 12.80
C GLU A 50 5.21 5.23 11.59
N TYR A 51 5.82 5.18 10.41
CA TYR A 51 5.22 5.67 9.18
C TYR A 51 4.03 4.81 8.76
N LEU A 52 4.22 3.49 8.71
CA LEU A 52 3.16 2.57 8.29
C LEU A 52 1.96 2.58 9.23
N ARG A 53 2.17 2.83 10.52
CA ARG A 53 1.10 2.84 11.54
C ARG A 53 0.32 4.15 11.61
N GLN A 54 0.68 5.16 10.83
CA GLN A 54 -0.08 6.40 10.77
C GLN A 54 -1.52 6.14 10.33
N ARG A 55 -2.46 6.95 10.83
CA ARG A 55 -3.90 6.82 10.58
C ARG A 55 -4.29 6.80 9.09
N TYR A 56 -3.48 7.42 8.23
CA TYR A 56 -3.68 7.54 6.78
C TYR A 56 -2.83 6.56 5.95
N ARG A 57 -2.06 5.69 6.61
CA ARG A 57 -1.30 4.60 6.01
C ARG A 57 -2.00 3.26 6.29
N HIS A 58 -1.38 2.41 7.08
CA HIS A 58 -1.89 1.09 7.43
C HIS A 58 -1.85 0.89 8.95
N PRO A 59 -2.77 1.52 9.71
CA PRO A 59 -2.77 1.46 11.18
C PRO A 59 -2.99 0.05 11.77
N ASN A 60 -3.39 -0.93 10.95
CA ASN A 60 -3.45 -2.36 11.28
C ASN A 60 -2.08 -3.08 11.19
N VAL A 61 -0.98 -2.38 10.90
CA VAL A 61 0.39 -2.91 11.02
C VAL A 61 0.78 -3.04 12.50
N ARG A 62 1.00 -4.27 12.98
CA ARG A 62 1.26 -4.54 14.40
C ARG A 62 2.65 -5.07 14.72
N ASN A 63 3.35 -5.64 13.75
CA ASN A 63 4.61 -6.35 13.98
C ASN A 63 5.54 -6.24 12.75
N ALA A 64 6.79 -6.65 12.92
CA ALA A 64 7.81 -6.62 11.86
C ALA A 64 7.42 -7.46 10.63
N ARG A 65 6.69 -8.56 10.82
CA ARG A 65 6.21 -9.40 9.71
C ARG A 65 5.24 -8.64 8.81
N HIS A 66 4.33 -7.84 9.37
CA HIS A 66 3.42 -7.01 8.57
C HIS A 66 4.19 -5.93 7.80
N GLU A 67 5.15 -5.28 8.46
CA GLU A 67 6.01 -4.27 7.85
C GLU A 67 6.79 -4.84 6.66
N GLN A 68 7.52 -5.93 6.86
CA GLN A 68 8.31 -6.58 5.79
C GLN A 68 7.42 -7.03 4.63
N PHE A 69 6.25 -7.61 4.94
CA PHE A 69 5.29 -8.03 3.93
C PHE A 69 4.80 -6.86 3.08
N ILE A 70 4.41 -5.74 3.71
CA ILE A 70 3.98 -4.53 3.00
C ILE A 70 5.11 -3.96 2.15
N LYS A 71 6.34 -3.86 2.68
CA LYS A 71 7.49 -3.33 1.94
C LYS A 71 7.78 -4.13 0.66
N SER A 72 7.83 -5.46 0.77
CA SER A 72 8.03 -6.35 -0.38
C SER A 72 6.92 -6.19 -1.41
N ARG A 73 5.66 -6.29 -0.98
CA ARG A 73 4.51 -6.23 -1.90
C ARG A 73 4.31 -4.85 -2.51
N TYR A 74 4.56 -3.78 -1.77
CA TYR A 74 4.52 -2.42 -2.28
C TYR A 74 5.45 -2.26 -3.48
N LYS A 75 6.71 -2.72 -3.35
CA LYS A 75 7.72 -2.64 -4.40
C LYS A 75 7.28 -3.40 -5.65
N GLU A 76 6.77 -4.61 -5.49
CA GLU A 76 6.26 -5.44 -6.59
C GLU A 76 5.04 -4.79 -7.28
N GLU A 77 4.07 -4.31 -6.50
CA GLU A 77 2.86 -3.71 -7.05
C GLU A 77 3.12 -2.38 -7.75
N ILE A 78 3.98 -1.52 -7.19
CA ILE A 78 4.26 -0.22 -7.82
C ILE A 78 5.07 -0.39 -9.11
N GLN A 79 5.98 -1.36 -9.16
CA GLN A 79 6.70 -1.70 -10.38
C GLN A 79 5.73 -2.20 -11.46
N ARG A 80 4.84 -3.15 -11.12
CA ARG A 80 3.79 -3.65 -12.01
C ARG A 80 2.92 -2.54 -12.59
N LEU A 81 2.62 -1.52 -11.79
CA LEU A 81 1.78 -0.40 -12.21
C LEU A 81 2.53 0.61 -13.10
N LYS A 82 3.83 0.80 -12.90
CA LYS A 82 4.66 1.73 -13.68
C LYS A 82 5.15 1.16 -15.02
N GLU A 83 5.18 -0.17 -15.16
CA GLU A 83 5.59 -0.85 -16.39
C GLU A 83 4.43 -1.12 -17.37
N ARG A 84 3.20 -0.69 -17.06
CA ARG A 84 2.03 -0.78 -17.95
C ARG A 84 1.90 0.43 -18.86
#